data_AF-A0A6J3BRM6-F1
#
_entry.id   AF-A0A6J3BRM6-F1
#
_cell.length_a   1.000
_cell.length_b   1.000
_cell.length_c   1.000
_cell.angle_alpha   90.00
_cell.angle_beta   90.00
_cell.angle_gamma   90.00
#
_symmetry.space_group_name_H-M   'P 1'
#
loop_
_entity.id
_entity.type
_entity.pdbx_description
1 polymer ?
#
loop_
_entity_poly.entity_id
_entity_poly.type
_entity_poly.pdbx_seq_one_letter_code
_entity_poly.pdbx_strand_id
1 'polypeptide(L)'
;MWHFSTFRRTILSKAGNYSEYYRVNWCQHWFEYFPNPPINILSMIENVLAFHDKELLQHFIDHDITSQLYAWPLLETVFSEVLTREEWLRLFDNVFSNHPSFLLMTVVAYNICSRAPLLHCNLKDDFEYFFHHRNNLDISAVIREVYRLMDTTPTDIHPDSMLNAFVALTKGQYPVFNQYPKFIVDYQTQERERIRNDELDYLRERQTVQDMQAEVDQQRVEDEAWYQKQELLRKAEETRREMLLQEEEKIIQQRQRLAAVKRELKVKEMHLQDAARRRLLKLQQDQQEMELRRLDDEMERKVHMRDREIAATAKDLEMRHLELESQKRLYEKNLARNQEAVAKEMREDADAYRRKVDLEENMFHRLIGTDQTQNEKTQKLIEENLAKAEQACLNTDWRIQALHKQRCNDLHRNECYQEMAKLLWKNRRKEIEVLDAMMEAEAKKWEEAEEKDFHLKSEKKAAALSDASRKWFLEKEINDAAEHAQHLCGRVMPKGQNEQVALSCLPRTSQSNDISSVESLTQISLNQRRTHWDTMERDLMEKVRNLRQRLTAQARNRCQTPPVLAT
;
A
#
# COMPACT_ATOMS: atom_id res chain seq x y z
N MET A 1 -53.97 32.54 -1.59
CA MET A 1 -53.75 33.96 -1.97
C MET A 1 -55.13 34.61 -2.04
N TRP A 2 -55.63 35.14 -0.92
CA TRP A 2 -57.01 35.64 -0.84
C TRP A 2 -57.18 36.96 -1.59
N HIS A 3 -58.20 37.07 -2.43
CA HIS A 3 -58.38 38.14 -3.41
C HIS A 3 -59.05 39.42 -2.87
N PHE A 4 -58.63 39.89 -1.69
CA PHE A 4 -58.73 41.32 -1.33
C PHE A 4 -57.82 42.23 -2.20
N SER A 5 -57.45 41.79 -3.41
CA SER A 5 -56.67 42.56 -4.38
C SER A 5 -57.46 43.70 -5.00
N THR A 6 -58.79 43.57 -5.09
CA THR A 6 -59.68 44.54 -5.75
C THR A 6 -59.66 45.90 -5.06
N PHE A 7 -59.54 45.93 -3.73
CA PHE A 7 -59.38 47.17 -2.96
C PHE A 7 -57.93 47.68 -2.90
N ARG A 8 -56.93 46.86 -3.23
CA ARG A 8 -55.50 47.21 -3.02
C ARG A 8 -54.71 47.53 -4.29
N ARG A 9 -55.22 47.23 -5.50
CA ARG A 9 -54.42 47.34 -6.74
C ARG A 9 -54.65 48.57 -7.63
N THR A 10 -55.69 49.37 -7.44
CA THR A 10 -56.11 50.31 -8.51
C THR A 10 -56.45 51.75 -8.10
N ILE A 11 -56.08 52.24 -6.92
CA ILE A 11 -56.23 53.69 -6.63
C ILE A 11 -55.04 54.30 -5.87
N LEU A 12 -54.33 55.20 -6.55
CA LEU A 12 -53.21 55.98 -6.01
C LEU A 12 -53.66 56.96 -4.91
N SER A 13 -52.93 56.93 -3.78
CA SER A 13 -52.71 57.92 -2.70
C SER A 13 -53.85 58.77 -2.11
N LYS A 14 -54.93 59.11 -2.82
CA LYS A 14 -56.09 59.85 -2.29
C LYS A 14 -57.28 58.98 -1.88
N ALA A 15 -57.38 57.74 -2.38
CA ALA A 15 -58.52 56.87 -2.09
C ALA A 15 -58.26 55.76 -1.05
N GLY A 16 -57.06 55.70 -0.46
CA GLY A 16 -56.86 54.94 0.79
C GLY A 16 -57.86 55.41 1.87
N ASN A 17 -58.10 56.72 1.93
CA ASN A 17 -59.12 57.34 2.80
C ASN A 17 -60.51 56.73 2.59
N TYR A 18 -60.96 56.56 1.34
CA TYR A 18 -62.29 55.99 1.05
C TYR A 18 -62.35 54.48 1.30
N SER A 19 -61.26 53.74 1.08
CA SER A 19 -61.17 52.32 1.42
C SER A 19 -61.23 52.07 2.93
N GLU A 20 -60.50 52.85 3.73
CA GLU A 20 -60.54 52.73 5.18
C GLU A 20 -61.87 53.23 5.77
N TYR A 21 -62.48 54.26 5.17
CA TYR A 21 -63.81 54.76 5.53
C TYR A 21 -64.88 53.67 5.40
N TYR A 22 -64.83 52.92 4.30
CA TYR A 22 -65.70 51.78 4.07
C TYR A 22 -65.39 50.62 5.05
N ARG A 23 -64.10 50.27 5.21
CA ARG A 23 -63.66 49.18 6.10
C ARG A 23 -64.04 49.39 7.58
N VAL A 24 -63.94 50.61 8.08
CA VAL A 24 -64.22 50.92 9.50
C VAL A 24 -65.73 50.94 9.80
N ASN A 25 -66.56 51.38 8.86
CA ASN A 25 -67.99 51.63 9.11
C ASN A 25 -68.92 50.51 8.59
N TRP A 26 -68.71 49.99 7.38
CA TRP A 26 -69.58 48.97 6.77
C TRP A 26 -69.03 47.54 6.87
N CYS A 27 -67.72 47.36 7.10
CA CYS A 27 -67.10 46.06 7.36
C CYS A 27 -66.86 45.77 8.86
N GLN A 28 -67.70 46.32 9.74
CA GLN A 28 -67.65 46.03 11.18
C GLN A 28 -67.85 44.53 11.42
N HIS A 29 -67.06 43.95 12.33
CA HIS A 29 -67.04 42.52 12.64
C HIS A 29 -66.68 41.56 11.48
N TRP A 30 -66.36 42.07 10.27
CA TRP A 30 -66.04 41.21 9.11
C TRP A 30 -64.76 40.39 9.27
N PHE A 31 -63.84 40.85 10.11
CA PHE A 31 -62.48 40.32 10.19
C PHE A 31 -62.20 39.55 11.49
N GLU A 32 -63.19 39.38 12.37
CA GLU A 32 -63.05 38.74 13.69
C GLU A 32 -62.55 37.29 13.62
N TYR A 33 -62.94 36.56 12.58
CA TYR A 33 -62.57 35.15 12.35
C TYR A 33 -61.68 34.95 11.12
N PHE A 34 -61.07 36.03 10.59
CA PHE A 34 -60.22 35.96 9.40
C PHE A 34 -59.14 34.87 9.55
N PRO A 35 -58.97 33.94 8.59
CA PRO A 35 -59.41 34.02 7.18
C PRO A 35 -60.83 33.52 6.88
N ASN A 36 -61.62 33.09 7.86
CA ASN A 36 -62.97 32.57 7.62
C ASN A 36 -63.99 33.71 7.40
N PRO A 37 -65.11 33.46 6.67
CA PRO A 37 -66.20 34.43 6.54
C PRO A 37 -66.78 34.86 7.90
N PRO A 38 -67.36 36.06 8.01
CA PRO A 38 -67.86 36.60 9.28
C PRO A 38 -69.21 35.98 9.68
N ILE A 39 -69.13 34.83 10.34
CA ILE A 39 -70.29 34.05 10.82
C ILE A 39 -71.30 34.92 11.59
N ASN A 40 -70.83 35.86 12.42
CA ASN A 40 -71.68 36.79 13.16
C ASN A 40 -72.60 37.61 12.24
N ILE A 41 -72.06 38.18 11.15
CA ILE A 41 -72.81 38.99 10.19
C ILE A 41 -73.73 38.12 9.33
N LEU A 42 -73.28 36.94 8.93
CA LEU A 42 -74.06 36.00 8.13
C LEU A 42 -75.28 35.48 8.92
N SER A 43 -75.10 35.21 10.22
CA SER A 43 -76.19 34.84 11.14
C SER A 43 -77.19 35.97 11.34
N MET A 44 -76.77 37.25 11.41
CA MET A 44 -77.70 38.39 11.45
C MET A 44 -78.60 38.44 10.20
N ILE A 45 -78.02 38.27 9.01
CA ILE A 45 -78.78 38.22 7.73
C ILE A 45 -79.76 37.06 7.73
N GLU A 46 -79.33 35.88 8.18
CA GLU A 46 -80.14 34.66 8.25
C GLU A 46 -81.32 34.81 9.21
N ASN A 47 -81.11 35.44 10.38
CA ASN A 47 -82.19 35.72 11.34
C ASN A 47 -83.23 36.71 10.80
N VAL A 48 -82.80 37.74 10.06
CA VAL A 48 -83.73 38.71 9.42
C VAL A 48 -84.51 38.01 8.29
N LEU A 49 -83.85 37.19 7.47
CA LEU A 49 -84.51 36.39 6.43
C LEU A 49 -85.54 35.42 7.04
N ALA A 50 -85.18 34.73 8.15
CA ALA A 50 -86.07 33.84 8.91
C ALA A 50 -87.34 34.54 9.44
N PHE A 51 -87.28 35.85 9.69
CA PHE A 51 -88.44 36.61 10.14
C PHE A 51 -89.37 36.98 8.97
N HIS A 52 -88.81 37.37 7.82
CA HIS A 52 -89.59 37.90 6.70
C HIS A 52 -90.02 36.89 5.64
N ASP A 53 -89.20 35.89 5.31
CA ASP A 53 -89.56 34.83 4.35
C ASP A 53 -89.06 33.47 4.84
N LYS A 54 -89.90 32.82 5.65
CA LYS A 54 -89.66 31.49 6.21
C LYS A 54 -89.66 30.39 5.16
N GLU A 55 -90.40 30.57 4.07
CA GLU A 55 -90.54 29.57 3.01
C GLU A 55 -89.26 29.53 2.16
N LEU A 56 -88.72 30.71 1.82
CA LEU A 56 -87.42 30.81 1.14
C LEU A 56 -86.28 30.27 2.00
N LEU A 57 -86.26 30.56 3.31
CA LEU A 57 -85.23 30.00 4.21
C LEU A 57 -85.38 28.48 4.40
N GLN A 58 -86.61 27.95 4.49
CA GLN A 58 -86.83 26.50 4.53
C GLN A 58 -86.32 25.83 3.27
N HIS A 59 -86.59 26.40 2.09
CA HIS A 59 -86.05 25.90 0.81
C HIS A 59 -84.51 25.89 0.78
N PHE A 60 -83.85 26.90 1.37
CA PHE A 60 -82.39 26.89 1.52
C PHE A 60 -81.90 25.78 2.46
N ILE A 61 -82.56 25.56 3.61
CA ILE A 61 -82.21 24.50 4.57
C ILE A 61 -82.41 23.11 3.94
N ASP A 62 -83.51 22.89 3.22
CA ASP A 62 -83.82 21.62 2.56
C ASP A 62 -82.82 21.24 1.45
N HIS A 63 -82.04 22.21 0.95
CA HIS A 63 -81.01 22.03 -0.09
C HIS A 63 -79.56 22.26 0.43
N ASP A 64 -79.32 22.22 1.74
CA ASP A 64 -78.00 22.43 2.38
C ASP A 64 -77.30 23.77 2.01
N ILE A 65 -78.09 24.82 1.75
CA ILE A 65 -77.61 26.16 1.40
C ILE A 65 -77.44 27.01 2.66
N THR A 66 -76.18 27.26 3.04
CA THR A 66 -75.85 28.12 4.19
C THR A 66 -75.82 29.61 3.82
N SER A 67 -75.87 30.49 4.82
CA SER A 67 -75.66 31.94 4.65
C SER A 67 -74.29 32.31 4.05
N GLN A 68 -73.30 31.40 4.07
CA GLN A 68 -72.03 31.58 3.34
C GLN A 68 -72.18 31.48 1.81
N LEU A 69 -73.29 30.96 1.28
CA LEU A 69 -73.51 30.83 -0.17
C LEU A 69 -74.42 31.93 -0.72
N TYR A 70 -75.51 32.26 -0.03
CA TYR A 70 -76.46 33.28 -0.52
C TYR A 70 -76.16 34.72 -0.07
N ALA A 71 -75.42 34.91 1.03
CA ALA A 71 -75.13 36.24 1.58
C ALA A 71 -73.66 36.66 1.45
N TRP A 72 -72.71 35.74 1.64
CA TRP A 72 -71.28 36.10 1.58
C TRP A 72 -70.79 36.57 0.20
N PRO A 73 -71.12 35.95 -0.97
CA PRO A 73 -70.68 36.45 -2.28
C PRO A 73 -71.16 37.88 -2.56
N LEU A 74 -72.37 38.22 -2.11
CA LEU A 74 -72.94 39.57 -2.21
C LEU A 74 -72.19 40.57 -1.33
N LEU A 75 -71.71 40.18 -0.16
CA LEU A 75 -70.92 41.03 0.74
C LEU A 75 -69.44 41.14 0.34
N GLU A 76 -68.79 40.03 -0.03
CA GLU A 76 -67.36 39.99 -0.43
C GLU A 76 -67.10 40.87 -1.64
N THR A 77 -67.99 40.80 -2.63
CA THR A 77 -67.93 41.60 -3.86
C THR A 77 -68.61 42.96 -3.70
N VAL A 78 -69.28 43.19 -2.56
CA VAL A 78 -70.20 44.30 -2.29
C VAL A 78 -71.15 44.58 -3.45
N PHE A 79 -71.85 43.53 -3.89
CA PHE A 79 -72.78 43.49 -5.03
C PHE A 79 -72.19 43.82 -6.42
N SER A 80 -70.86 43.95 -6.56
CA SER A 80 -70.24 44.38 -7.82
C SER A 80 -70.22 43.31 -8.92
N GLU A 81 -70.30 42.02 -8.58
CA GLU A 81 -70.47 40.93 -9.57
C GLU A 81 -71.90 40.89 -10.13
N VAL A 82 -72.89 41.10 -9.26
CA VAL A 82 -74.31 40.90 -9.55
C VAL A 82 -74.98 42.12 -10.19
N LEU A 83 -74.52 43.35 -9.90
CA LEU A 83 -75.13 44.59 -10.39
C LEU A 83 -74.37 45.20 -11.58
N THR A 84 -75.06 46.05 -12.35
CA THR A 84 -74.41 47.00 -13.25
C THR A 84 -73.89 48.23 -12.48
N ARG A 85 -73.01 49.01 -13.10
CA ARG A 85 -72.45 50.23 -12.48
C ARG A 85 -73.52 51.25 -12.10
N GLU A 86 -74.56 51.42 -12.91
CA GLU A 86 -75.62 52.40 -12.64
C GLU A 86 -76.52 51.97 -11.49
N GLU A 87 -76.89 50.69 -11.47
CA GLU A 87 -77.63 50.04 -10.38
C GLU A 87 -76.87 50.08 -9.05
N TRP A 88 -75.58 49.74 -9.09
CA TRP A 88 -74.69 49.79 -7.94
C TRP A 88 -74.60 51.21 -7.38
N LEU A 89 -74.46 52.24 -8.22
CA LEU A 89 -74.44 53.63 -7.76
C LEU A 89 -75.77 54.03 -7.09
N ARG A 90 -76.93 53.71 -7.70
CA ARG A 90 -78.25 54.01 -7.11
C ARG A 90 -78.46 53.31 -5.76
N LEU A 91 -77.99 52.07 -5.64
CA LEU A 91 -78.03 51.34 -4.38
C LEU A 91 -77.13 52.00 -3.33
N PHE A 92 -75.89 52.33 -3.68
CA PHE A 92 -74.91 52.85 -2.74
C PHE A 92 -75.17 54.30 -2.31
N ASP A 93 -75.84 55.11 -3.13
CA ASP A 93 -76.39 56.40 -2.70
C ASP A 93 -77.33 56.23 -1.49
N ASN A 94 -78.09 55.13 -1.44
CA ASN A 94 -78.94 54.79 -0.28
C ASN A 94 -78.13 54.13 0.86
N VAL A 95 -77.18 53.23 0.57
CA VAL A 95 -76.32 52.59 1.59
C VAL A 95 -75.48 53.61 2.36
N PHE A 96 -74.97 54.65 1.70
CA PHE A 96 -74.18 55.70 2.34
C PHE A 96 -75.02 56.78 3.05
N SER A 97 -76.31 56.91 2.69
CA SER A 97 -77.23 57.87 3.34
C SER A 97 -77.86 57.32 4.63
N ASN A 98 -77.82 56.00 4.84
CA ASN A 98 -78.44 55.31 5.97
C ASN A 98 -77.41 54.67 6.90
N HIS A 99 -77.88 54.08 8.01
CA HIS A 99 -77.03 53.35 8.95
C HIS A 99 -76.36 52.11 8.29
N PRO A 100 -75.15 51.67 8.69
CA PRO A 100 -74.49 50.50 8.11
C PRO A 100 -75.31 49.20 8.06
N SER A 101 -76.30 49.04 8.94
CA SER A 101 -77.28 47.94 8.87
C SER A 101 -78.04 47.87 7.54
N PHE A 102 -78.24 48.99 6.84
CA PHE A 102 -78.88 49.06 5.51
C PHE A 102 -78.22 48.12 4.50
N LEU A 103 -76.89 47.94 4.56
CA LEU A 103 -76.17 47.04 3.66
C LEU A 103 -76.54 45.57 3.92
N LEU A 104 -76.74 45.16 5.18
CA LEU A 104 -77.16 43.80 5.52
C LEU A 104 -78.63 43.56 5.15
N MET A 105 -79.49 44.56 5.40
CA MET A 105 -80.89 44.55 4.99
C MET A 105 -81.05 44.49 3.46
N THR A 106 -80.10 45.07 2.70
CA THR A 106 -80.02 44.94 1.24
C THR A 106 -79.79 43.51 0.79
N VAL A 107 -78.97 42.72 1.50
CA VAL A 107 -78.77 41.30 1.17
C VAL A 107 -80.08 40.52 1.33
N VAL A 108 -80.83 40.79 2.41
CA VAL A 108 -82.13 40.14 2.63
C VAL A 108 -83.15 40.57 1.57
N ALA A 109 -83.29 41.86 1.31
CA ALA A 109 -84.20 42.37 0.28
C ALA A 109 -83.88 41.82 -1.12
N TYR A 110 -82.59 41.72 -1.48
CA TYR A 110 -82.15 41.12 -2.73
C TYR A 110 -82.61 39.65 -2.84
N ASN A 111 -82.50 38.87 -1.76
CA ASN A 111 -82.98 37.49 -1.72
C ASN A 111 -84.51 37.40 -1.84
N ILE A 112 -85.26 38.23 -1.10
CA ILE A 112 -86.73 38.28 -1.16
C ILE A 112 -87.24 38.71 -2.54
N CYS A 113 -86.64 39.73 -3.17
CA CYS A 113 -86.98 40.11 -4.55
C CYS A 113 -86.62 39.01 -5.57
N SER A 114 -85.64 38.15 -5.25
CA SER A 114 -85.22 36.99 -6.04
C SER A 114 -85.97 35.69 -5.72
N ARG A 115 -86.98 35.72 -4.83
CA ARG A 115 -87.72 34.54 -4.34
C ARG A 115 -88.21 33.63 -5.46
N ALA A 116 -88.76 34.18 -6.54
CA ALA A 116 -89.31 33.37 -7.63
C ALA A 116 -88.22 32.52 -8.33
N PRO A 117 -87.11 33.08 -8.85
CA PRO A 117 -85.97 32.28 -9.32
C PRO A 117 -85.44 31.28 -8.28
N LEU A 118 -85.22 31.71 -7.03
CA LEU A 118 -84.57 30.91 -6.00
C LEU A 118 -85.37 29.66 -5.60
N LEU A 119 -86.71 29.75 -5.56
CA LEU A 119 -87.59 28.60 -5.30
C LEU A 119 -87.67 27.60 -6.47
N HIS A 120 -87.15 27.93 -7.66
CA HIS A 120 -87.05 27.01 -8.80
C HIS A 120 -85.68 26.31 -8.89
N CYS A 121 -84.67 26.78 -8.15
CA CYS A 121 -83.37 26.13 -8.04
C CYS A 121 -83.48 24.89 -7.14
N ASN A 122 -82.96 23.75 -7.60
CA ASN A 122 -83.01 22.46 -6.88
C ASN A 122 -81.62 21.85 -6.66
N LEU A 123 -80.58 22.33 -7.36
CA LEU A 123 -79.20 21.89 -7.17
C LEU A 123 -78.40 23.01 -6.49
N LYS A 124 -77.46 22.62 -5.62
CA LYS A 124 -76.55 23.55 -4.95
C LYS A 124 -75.78 24.45 -5.92
N ASP A 125 -75.29 23.86 -7.01
CA ASP A 125 -74.56 24.55 -8.07
C ASP A 125 -75.42 25.64 -8.76
N ASP A 126 -76.75 25.49 -8.82
CA ASP A 126 -77.67 26.50 -9.37
C ASP A 126 -77.69 27.76 -8.49
N PHE A 127 -77.65 27.60 -7.16
CA PHE A 127 -77.59 28.71 -6.21
C PHE A 127 -76.23 29.41 -6.27
N GLU A 128 -75.12 28.64 -6.28
CA GLU A 128 -73.77 29.21 -6.43
C GLU A 128 -73.65 29.99 -7.75
N TYR A 129 -74.19 29.45 -8.85
CA TYR A 129 -74.28 30.16 -10.12
C TYR A 129 -75.12 31.45 -9.99
N PHE A 130 -76.30 31.39 -9.38
CA PHE A 130 -77.21 32.54 -9.23
C PHE A 130 -76.56 33.73 -8.50
N PHE A 131 -75.82 33.49 -7.42
CA PHE A 131 -75.23 34.57 -6.60
C PHE A 131 -73.92 35.15 -7.15
N HIS A 132 -73.28 34.49 -8.12
CA HIS A 132 -72.10 35.00 -8.84
C HIS A 132 -72.43 35.62 -10.22
N HIS A 133 -73.69 35.54 -10.68
CA HIS A 133 -74.11 36.04 -11.99
C HIS A 133 -75.13 37.18 -11.89
N ARG A 134 -75.29 37.90 -13.00
CA ARG A 134 -76.24 39.02 -13.11
C ARG A 134 -77.66 38.52 -13.29
N ASN A 135 -78.56 39.01 -12.45
CA ASN A 135 -79.98 38.67 -12.47
C ASN A 135 -80.82 39.88 -12.87
N ASN A 136 -81.91 39.66 -13.60
CA ASN A 136 -82.80 40.73 -14.06
C ASN A 136 -83.75 41.18 -12.95
N LEU A 137 -83.30 42.13 -12.12
CA LEU A 137 -84.00 42.60 -10.93
C LEU A 137 -84.10 44.13 -10.94
N ASP A 138 -85.29 44.68 -10.68
CA ASP A 138 -85.45 46.13 -10.51
C ASP A 138 -84.90 46.56 -9.14
N ILE A 139 -83.73 47.20 -9.16
CA ILE A 139 -83.08 47.71 -7.95
C ILE A 139 -83.90 48.81 -7.27
N SER A 140 -84.79 49.49 -7.99
CA SER A 140 -85.75 50.43 -7.39
C SER A 140 -86.76 49.71 -6.49
N ALA A 141 -87.20 48.51 -6.89
CA ALA A 141 -88.01 47.64 -6.08
C ALA A 141 -87.23 47.05 -4.89
N VAL A 142 -85.96 46.65 -5.09
CA VAL A 142 -85.08 46.18 -4.00
C VAL A 142 -84.89 47.28 -2.95
N ILE A 143 -84.55 48.51 -3.35
CA ILE A 143 -84.36 49.64 -2.42
C ILE A 143 -85.64 49.93 -1.63
N ARG A 144 -86.80 49.96 -2.29
CA ARG A 144 -88.10 50.12 -1.61
C ARG A 144 -88.37 49.00 -0.61
N GLU A 145 -87.98 47.77 -0.96
CA GLU A 145 -88.08 46.62 -0.07
C GLU A 145 -87.12 46.74 1.12
N VAL A 146 -85.88 47.24 0.95
CA VAL A 146 -84.95 47.50 2.07
C VAL A 146 -85.56 48.46 3.10
N TYR A 147 -86.12 49.58 2.66
CA TYR A 147 -86.82 50.51 3.57
C TYR A 147 -88.01 49.82 4.25
N ARG A 148 -88.80 49.02 3.53
CA ARG A 148 -89.89 48.22 4.12
C ARG A 148 -89.39 47.24 5.17
N LEU A 149 -88.26 46.56 4.93
CA LEU A 149 -87.66 45.64 5.90
C LEU A 149 -87.19 46.39 7.15
N MET A 150 -86.50 47.52 7.01
CA MET A 150 -86.06 48.35 8.15
C MET A 150 -87.24 48.78 9.04
N ASP A 151 -88.34 49.24 8.46
CA ASP A 151 -89.54 49.64 9.21
C ASP A 151 -90.32 48.47 9.84
N THR A 152 -90.13 47.23 9.35
CA THR A 152 -90.91 46.05 9.78
C THR A 152 -90.13 45.01 10.58
N THR A 153 -88.80 45.10 10.67
CA THR A 153 -87.99 44.26 11.57
C THR A 153 -88.14 44.66 13.04
N PRO A 154 -88.38 43.71 13.97
CA PRO A 154 -88.29 43.95 15.40
C PRO A 154 -86.88 44.35 15.86
N THR A 155 -86.78 45.20 16.87
CA THR A 155 -85.50 45.70 17.43
C THR A 155 -84.54 44.61 17.90
N ASP A 156 -85.06 43.45 18.31
CA ASP A 156 -84.27 42.32 18.82
C ASP A 156 -83.54 41.55 17.71
N ILE A 157 -84.02 41.67 16.46
CA ILE A 157 -83.45 41.01 15.26
C ILE A 157 -82.76 42.04 14.36
N HIS A 158 -83.09 43.34 14.51
CA HIS A 158 -82.57 44.42 13.67
C HIS A 158 -81.03 44.58 13.84
N PRO A 159 -80.21 44.52 12.76
CA PRO A 159 -78.75 44.58 12.86
C PRO A 159 -78.16 45.88 13.44
N ASP A 160 -78.96 46.95 13.52
CA ASP A 160 -78.62 48.22 14.20
C ASP A 160 -78.24 48.05 15.68
N SER A 161 -78.86 47.09 16.38
CA SER A 161 -78.57 46.79 17.80
C SER A 161 -77.15 46.24 18.01
N MET A 162 -76.57 45.62 16.98
CA MET A 162 -75.28 44.90 17.05
C MET A 162 -74.13 45.61 16.30
N LEU A 163 -74.44 46.65 15.50
CA LEU A 163 -73.46 47.44 14.75
C LEU A 163 -73.31 48.83 15.38
N ASN A 164 -72.10 49.39 15.38
CA ASN A 164 -71.90 50.75 15.87
C ASN A 164 -72.36 51.78 14.84
N ALA A 165 -72.91 52.88 15.36
CA ALA A 165 -73.23 54.07 14.57
C ALA A 165 -72.03 54.58 13.76
N PHE A 166 -72.32 55.21 12.63
CA PHE A 166 -71.33 55.74 11.70
C PHE A 166 -70.31 56.69 12.37
N VAL A 167 -69.02 56.41 12.15
CA VAL A 167 -67.88 57.20 12.64
C VAL A 167 -67.13 57.86 11.49
N ALA A 168 -67.03 59.19 11.53
CA ALA A 168 -66.23 59.95 10.58
C ALA A 168 -64.73 59.75 10.81
N LEU A 169 -63.96 59.55 9.74
CA LEU A 169 -62.50 59.41 9.82
C LEU A 169 -61.81 60.69 10.32
N THR A 170 -60.78 60.50 11.14
CA THR A 170 -59.86 61.56 11.57
C THR A 170 -59.08 62.15 10.39
N LYS A 171 -59.02 63.48 10.30
CA LYS A 171 -58.28 64.16 9.23
C LYS A 171 -56.77 64.02 9.46
N GLY A 172 -56.08 63.35 8.54
CA GLY A 172 -54.60 63.29 8.47
C GLY A 172 -53.95 62.06 9.11
N GLN A 173 -54.70 61.24 9.85
CA GLN A 173 -54.23 59.96 10.38
C GLN A 173 -55.32 58.90 10.24
N TYR A 174 -54.94 57.70 9.79
CA TYR A 174 -55.81 56.54 9.73
C TYR A 174 -56.02 55.96 11.14
N PRO A 175 -57.25 55.53 11.50
CA PRO A 175 -57.51 54.92 12.80
C PRO A 175 -56.81 53.56 12.92
N VAL A 176 -56.30 53.25 14.12
CA VAL A 176 -55.65 51.96 14.39
C VAL A 176 -56.70 50.84 14.38
N PHE A 177 -56.80 50.15 13.25
CA PHE A 177 -57.68 49.01 13.07
C PHE A 177 -57.15 47.81 13.87
N ASN A 178 -57.89 47.36 14.89
CA ASN A 178 -57.51 46.26 15.78
C ASN A 178 -58.49 45.06 15.70
N GLN A 179 -59.49 45.10 14.83
CA GLN A 179 -60.55 44.09 14.72
C GLN A 179 -60.10 42.89 13.87
N TYR A 180 -59.00 42.22 14.25
CA TYR A 180 -58.52 41.00 13.59
C TYR A 180 -57.83 40.05 14.59
N PRO A 181 -57.78 38.73 14.32
CA PRO A 181 -57.01 37.76 15.11
C PRO A 181 -55.52 38.11 15.18
N LYS A 182 -55.11 38.76 16.27
CA LYS A 182 -53.69 39.12 16.50
C LYS A 182 -52.79 37.90 16.43
N PHE A 183 -53.18 36.79 17.08
CA PHE A 183 -52.45 35.51 17.07
C PHE A 183 -52.01 35.04 15.67
N ILE A 184 -52.84 35.18 14.63
CA ILE A 184 -52.51 34.73 13.28
C ILE A 184 -51.46 35.65 12.65
N VAL A 185 -51.57 36.96 12.87
CA VAL A 185 -50.60 37.96 12.37
C VAL A 185 -49.28 37.87 13.14
N ASP A 186 -49.34 37.66 14.46
CA ASP A 186 -48.18 37.51 15.34
C ASP A 186 -47.41 36.23 14.97
N TYR A 187 -48.12 35.10 14.77
CA TYR A 187 -47.52 33.85 14.26
C TYR A 187 -46.87 34.03 12.89
N GLN A 188 -47.56 34.67 11.93
CA GLN A 188 -46.98 34.96 10.62
C GLN A 188 -45.77 35.92 10.68
N THR A 189 -45.69 36.78 11.69
CA THR A 189 -44.56 37.68 11.92
C THR A 189 -43.39 36.92 12.52
N GLN A 190 -43.63 36.13 13.57
CA GLN A 190 -42.64 35.26 14.21
C GLN A 190 -42.05 34.23 13.22
N GLU A 191 -42.87 33.64 12.34
CA GLU A 191 -42.40 32.70 11.31
C GLU A 191 -41.46 33.38 10.30
N ARG A 192 -41.76 34.62 9.89
CA ARG A 192 -40.87 35.43 9.04
C ARG A 192 -39.56 35.79 9.74
N GLU A 193 -39.62 36.08 11.03
CA GLU A 193 -38.43 36.34 11.83
C GLU A 193 -37.57 35.08 12.01
N ARG A 194 -38.19 33.90 12.20
CA ARG A 194 -37.46 32.62 12.21
C ARG A 194 -36.76 32.37 10.86
N ILE A 195 -37.50 32.44 9.75
CA ILE A 195 -36.93 32.27 8.40
C ILE A 195 -35.76 33.25 8.17
N ARG A 196 -35.90 34.51 8.60
CA ARG A 196 -34.83 35.51 8.48
C ARG A 196 -33.59 35.15 9.31
N ASN A 197 -33.77 34.58 10.50
CA ASN A 197 -32.65 34.12 11.33
C ASN A 197 -31.99 32.87 10.72
N ASP A 198 -32.78 31.91 10.25
CA ASP A 198 -32.31 30.72 9.54
C ASP A 198 -31.49 31.11 8.27
N GLU A 199 -31.94 32.12 7.51
CA GLU A 199 -31.19 32.71 6.38
C GLU A 199 -29.87 33.36 6.81
N LEU A 200 -29.83 34.06 7.95
CA LEU A 200 -28.62 34.70 8.46
C LEU A 200 -27.59 33.66 8.94
N ASP A 201 -28.03 32.58 9.59
CA ASP A 201 -27.15 31.50 10.03
C ASP A 201 -26.62 30.67 8.84
N TYR A 202 -27.45 30.38 7.84
CA TYR A 202 -27.00 29.80 6.58
C TYR A 202 -25.93 30.65 5.87
N LEU A 203 -26.05 31.98 5.88
CA LEU A 203 -25.04 32.87 5.32
C LEU A 203 -23.72 32.85 6.14
N ARG A 204 -23.79 32.70 7.47
CA ARG A 204 -22.59 32.54 8.32
C ARG A 204 -21.87 31.23 8.03
N GLU A 205 -22.59 30.12 7.96
CA GLU A 205 -22.02 28.80 7.62
C GLU A 205 -21.39 28.80 6.22
N ARG A 206 -22.05 29.45 5.25
CA ARG A 206 -21.49 29.59 3.91
C ARG A 206 -20.20 30.40 3.90
N GLN A 207 -20.09 31.45 4.72
CA GLN A 207 -18.85 32.23 4.84
C GLN A 207 -17.74 31.39 5.47
N THR A 208 -17.99 30.66 6.56
CA THR A 208 -16.95 29.83 7.19
C THR A 208 -16.46 28.71 6.28
N VAL A 209 -17.35 28.08 5.50
CA VAL A 209 -16.96 27.10 4.46
C VAL A 209 -16.11 27.75 3.36
N GLN A 210 -16.44 28.98 2.93
CA GLN A 210 -15.65 29.71 1.95
C GLN A 210 -14.26 30.09 2.48
N ASP A 211 -14.17 30.52 3.74
CA ASP A 211 -12.90 30.84 4.40
C ASP A 211 -12.03 29.58 4.58
N MET A 212 -12.62 28.46 5.00
CA MET A 212 -11.94 27.16 5.06
C MET A 212 -11.45 26.68 3.70
N GLN A 213 -12.22 26.89 2.63
CA GLN A 213 -11.79 26.53 1.28
C GLN A 213 -10.62 27.40 0.80
N ALA A 214 -10.65 28.71 1.11
CA ALA A 214 -9.55 29.62 0.78
C ALA A 214 -8.24 29.24 1.51
N GLU A 215 -8.33 28.85 2.79
CA GLU A 215 -7.20 28.34 3.57
C GLU A 215 -6.63 27.03 2.97
N VAL A 216 -7.50 26.09 2.58
CA VAL A 216 -7.08 24.85 1.90
C VAL A 216 -6.40 25.14 0.56
N ASP A 217 -6.94 26.05 -0.26
CA ASP A 217 -6.33 26.40 -1.54
C ASP A 217 -5.01 27.17 -1.35
N GLN A 218 -4.87 27.98 -0.30
CA GLN A 218 -3.57 28.59 0.07
C GLN A 218 -2.54 27.51 0.45
N GLN A 219 -2.90 26.58 1.34
CA GLN A 219 -2.01 25.47 1.75
C GLN A 219 -1.57 24.64 0.54
N ARG A 220 -2.47 24.37 -0.42
CA ARG A 220 -2.13 23.67 -1.66
C ARG A 220 -1.12 24.43 -2.53
N VAL A 221 -1.23 25.76 -2.63
CA VAL A 221 -0.24 26.59 -3.35
C VAL A 221 1.12 26.59 -2.64
N GLU A 222 1.13 26.62 -1.31
CA GLU A 222 2.35 26.53 -0.50
C GLU A 222 3.03 25.15 -0.65
N ASP A 223 2.26 24.05 -0.62
CA ASP A 223 2.74 22.69 -0.89
C ASP A 223 3.29 22.54 -2.30
N GLU A 224 2.57 23.01 -3.33
CA GLU A 224 3.03 22.98 -4.72
C GLU A 224 4.34 23.76 -4.90
N ALA A 225 4.48 24.93 -4.27
CA ALA A 225 5.73 25.70 -4.26
C ALA A 225 6.86 24.98 -3.51
N TRP A 226 6.56 24.28 -2.41
CA TRP A 226 7.52 23.47 -1.68
C TRP A 226 8.00 22.27 -2.51
N TYR A 227 7.10 21.56 -3.19
CA TYR A 227 7.45 20.45 -4.10
C TYR A 227 8.32 20.94 -5.27
N GLN A 228 7.99 22.08 -5.89
CA GLN A 228 8.83 22.68 -6.93
C GLN A 228 10.24 23.00 -6.41
N LYS A 229 10.35 23.55 -5.20
CA LYS A 229 11.65 23.83 -4.56
C LYS A 229 12.44 22.55 -4.26
N GLN A 230 11.79 21.48 -3.78
CA GLN A 230 12.43 20.18 -3.56
C GLN A 230 12.93 19.55 -4.85
N GLU A 231 12.12 19.60 -5.93
CA GLU A 231 12.51 19.07 -7.24
C GLU A 231 13.72 19.82 -7.83
N LEU A 232 13.79 21.14 -7.64
CA LEU A 232 14.97 21.94 -8.02
C LEU A 232 16.21 21.56 -7.20
N LEU A 233 16.07 21.33 -5.89
CA LEU A 233 17.16 20.85 -5.05
C LEU A 233 17.63 19.44 -5.46
N ARG A 234 16.70 18.52 -5.77
CA ARG A 234 17.03 17.16 -6.24
C ARG A 234 17.81 17.21 -7.55
N LYS A 235 17.37 18.01 -8.52
CA LYS A 235 18.08 18.22 -9.80
C LYS A 235 19.47 18.84 -9.61
N ALA A 236 19.62 19.77 -8.67
CA ALA A 236 20.92 20.34 -8.32
C ALA A 236 21.84 19.30 -7.66
N GLU A 237 21.30 18.36 -6.90
CA GLU A 237 22.07 17.24 -6.34
C GLU A 237 22.43 16.19 -7.41
N GLU A 238 21.48 15.80 -8.27
CA GLU A 238 21.68 14.88 -9.39
C GLU A 238 22.80 15.38 -10.32
N THR A 239 22.71 16.63 -10.78
CA THR A 239 23.77 17.24 -11.61
C THR A 239 25.11 17.34 -10.89
N ARG A 240 25.13 17.60 -9.57
CA ARG A 240 26.36 17.53 -8.78
C ARG A 240 26.96 16.12 -8.72
N ARG A 241 26.12 15.09 -8.52
CA ARG A 241 26.55 13.68 -8.50
C ARG A 241 27.08 13.26 -9.87
N GLU A 242 26.44 13.68 -10.96
CA GLU A 242 26.93 13.44 -12.33
C GLU A 242 28.28 14.10 -12.60
N MET A 243 28.48 15.36 -12.18
CA MET A 243 29.78 16.03 -12.30
C MET A 243 30.86 15.29 -11.51
N LEU A 244 30.58 14.86 -10.27
CA LEU A 244 31.51 14.08 -9.46
C LEU A 244 31.86 12.74 -10.11
N LEU A 245 30.89 12.00 -10.65
CA LEU A 245 31.15 10.75 -11.38
C LEU A 245 32.01 10.97 -12.63
N GLN A 246 31.80 12.07 -13.37
CA GLN A 246 32.66 12.45 -14.50
C GLN A 246 34.09 12.81 -14.06
N GLU A 247 34.27 13.42 -12.89
CA GLU A 247 35.59 13.69 -12.31
C GLU A 247 36.29 12.42 -11.82
N GLU A 248 35.56 11.52 -11.15
CA GLU A 248 36.06 10.21 -10.72
C GLU A 248 36.52 9.38 -11.92
N GLU A 249 35.73 9.31 -13.00
CA GLU A 249 36.10 8.61 -14.22
C GLU A 249 37.35 9.21 -14.89
N LYS A 250 37.48 10.55 -14.92
CA LYS A 250 38.72 11.22 -15.37
C LYS A 250 39.92 10.83 -14.49
N ILE A 251 39.75 10.76 -13.17
CA ILE A 251 40.80 10.34 -12.23
C ILE A 251 41.16 8.85 -12.44
N ILE A 252 40.18 7.98 -12.67
CA ILE A 252 40.40 6.56 -12.98
C ILE A 252 41.18 6.43 -14.29
N GLN A 253 40.80 7.13 -15.35
CA GLN A 253 41.53 7.15 -16.62
C GLN A 253 42.96 7.67 -16.47
N GLN A 254 43.18 8.73 -15.68
CA GLN A 254 44.53 9.22 -15.37
C GLN A 254 45.35 8.16 -14.61
N ARG A 255 44.78 7.51 -13.60
CA ARG A 255 45.43 6.42 -12.85
C ARG A 255 45.76 5.22 -13.75
N GLN A 256 44.88 4.85 -14.68
CA GLN A 256 45.12 3.79 -15.66
C GLN A 256 46.28 4.14 -16.60
N ARG A 257 46.31 5.36 -17.14
CA ARG A 257 47.42 5.86 -17.99
C ARG A 257 48.76 5.85 -17.24
N LEU A 258 48.78 6.37 -16.00
CA LEU A 258 49.97 6.34 -15.14
C LEU A 258 50.41 4.91 -14.82
N ALA A 259 49.47 3.98 -14.59
CA ALA A 259 49.77 2.57 -14.38
C ALA A 259 50.35 1.89 -15.64
N ALA A 260 49.87 2.24 -16.84
CA ALA A 260 50.43 1.77 -18.10
C ALA A 260 51.88 2.26 -18.29
N VAL A 261 52.13 3.56 -18.14
CA VAL A 261 53.49 4.15 -18.20
C VAL A 261 54.42 3.51 -17.16
N LYS A 262 53.94 3.26 -15.93
CA LYS A 262 54.71 2.56 -14.88
C LYS A 262 55.04 1.11 -15.26
N ARG A 263 54.15 0.40 -15.97
CA ARG A 263 54.43 -0.95 -16.50
C ARG A 263 55.50 -0.90 -17.60
N GLU A 264 55.37 0.02 -18.55
CA GLU A 264 56.37 0.20 -19.62
C GLU A 264 57.75 0.55 -19.06
N LEU A 265 57.82 1.43 -18.05
CA LEU A 265 59.08 1.79 -17.40
C LEU A 265 59.72 0.57 -16.73
N LYS A 266 58.95 -0.23 -15.99
CA LYS A 266 59.44 -1.50 -15.41
C LYS A 266 59.93 -2.50 -16.46
N VAL A 267 59.27 -2.59 -17.61
CA VAL A 267 59.71 -3.46 -18.72
C VAL A 267 61.03 -2.95 -19.31
N LYS A 268 61.17 -1.64 -19.53
CA LYS A 268 62.43 -1.00 -19.95
C LYS A 268 63.54 -1.22 -18.92
N GLU A 269 63.24 -1.12 -17.63
CA GLU A 269 64.17 -1.40 -16.54
C GLU A 269 64.65 -2.86 -16.56
N MET A 270 63.74 -3.84 -16.65
CA MET A 270 64.13 -5.26 -16.79
C MET A 270 64.98 -5.50 -18.04
N HIS A 271 64.64 -4.90 -19.19
CA HIS A 271 65.46 -5.02 -20.40
C HIS A 271 66.88 -4.46 -20.20
N LEU A 272 67.05 -3.35 -19.46
CA LEU A 272 68.37 -2.82 -19.13
C LEU A 272 69.13 -3.72 -18.15
N GLN A 273 68.47 -4.27 -17.14
CA GLN A 273 69.04 -5.23 -16.20
C GLN A 273 69.47 -6.52 -16.92
N ASP A 274 68.65 -7.07 -17.80
CA ASP A 274 68.97 -8.27 -18.58
C ASP A 274 70.05 -8.00 -19.62
N ALA A 275 70.10 -6.81 -20.24
CA ALA A 275 71.21 -6.40 -21.10
C ALA A 275 72.52 -6.23 -20.30
N ALA A 276 72.47 -5.80 -19.04
CA ALA A 276 73.63 -5.79 -18.16
C ALA A 276 74.08 -7.21 -17.78
N ARG A 277 73.15 -8.10 -17.39
CA ARG A 277 73.42 -9.52 -17.12
C ARG A 277 74.04 -10.23 -18.32
N ARG A 278 73.48 -10.06 -19.53
CA ARG A 278 74.03 -10.64 -20.77
C ARG A 278 75.44 -10.14 -21.07
N ARG A 279 75.74 -8.86 -20.83
CA ARG A 279 77.10 -8.30 -20.98
C ARG A 279 78.08 -8.89 -19.98
N LEU A 280 77.68 -9.05 -18.72
CA LEU A 280 78.52 -9.71 -17.70
C LEU A 280 78.79 -11.18 -18.04
N LEU A 281 77.75 -11.92 -18.44
CA LEU A 281 77.88 -13.32 -18.87
C LEU A 281 78.79 -13.45 -20.09
N LYS A 282 78.68 -12.55 -21.08
CA LYS A 282 79.57 -12.56 -22.25
C LYS A 282 81.02 -12.25 -21.86
N LEU A 283 81.26 -11.27 -20.97
CA LEU A 283 82.60 -11.00 -20.46
C LEU A 283 83.20 -12.22 -19.72
N GLN A 284 82.40 -12.96 -18.94
CA GLN A 284 82.83 -14.19 -18.28
C GLN A 284 83.14 -15.31 -19.29
N GLN A 285 82.31 -15.46 -20.34
CA GLN A 285 82.59 -16.38 -21.44
C GLN A 285 83.87 -16.01 -22.18
N ASP A 286 84.07 -14.73 -22.50
CA ASP A 286 85.28 -14.25 -23.18
C ASP A 286 86.54 -14.47 -22.33
N GLN A 287 86.45 -14.30 -21.00
CA GLN A 287 87.53 -14.65 -20.06
C GLN A 287 87.83 -16.16 -20.06
N GLN A 288 86.80 -17.01 -20.03
CA GLN A 288 86.97 -18.47 -20.10
C GLN A 288 87.53 -18.91 -21.45
N GLU A 289 87.09 -18.32 -22.57
CA GLU A 289 87.64 -18.55 -23.90
C GLU A 289 89.12 -18.14 -23.99
N MET A 290 89.53 -17.02 -23.36
CA MET A 290 90.93 -16.60 -23.34
C MET A 290 91.82 -17.53 -22.51
N GLU A 291 91.38 -17.98 -21.33
CA GLU A 291 92.15 -18.96 -20.54
C GLU A 291 92.18 -20.34 -21.23
N LEU A 292 91.10 -20.77 -21.89
CA LEU A 292 91.11 -21.99 -22.71
C LEU A 292 92.14 -21.88 -23.86
N ARG A 293 92.12 -20.80 -24.64
CA ARG A 293 93.12 -20.58 -25.71
C ARG A 293 94.55 -20.57 -25.17
N ARG A 294 94.79 -19.99 -23.99
CA ARG A 294 96.10 -20.00 -23.32
C ARG A 294 96.53 -21.41 -22.92
N LEU A 295 95.60 -22.24 -22.45
CA LEU A 295 95.85 -23.64 -22.12
C LEU A 295 96.09 -24.48 -23.38
N ASP A 296 95.34 -24.24 -24.46
CA ASP A 296 95.54 -24.87 -25.77
C ASP A 296 96.94 -24.53 -26.31
N ASP A 297 97.33 -23.24 -26.32
CA ASP A 297 98.68 -22.75 -26.62
C ASP A 297 99.78 -23.47 -25.81
N GLU A 298 99.55 -23.73 -24.52
CA GLU A 298 100.50 -24.44 -23.67
C GLU A 298 100.52 -25.94 -23.98
N MET A 299 99.37 -26.56 -24.24
CA MET A 299 99.28 -27.95 -24.71
C MET A 299 100.00 -28.13 -26.04
N GLU A 300 99.79 -27.25 -27.02
CA GLU A 300 100.49 -27.29 -28.32
C GLU A 300 102.00 -27.18 -28.14
N ARG A 301 102.50 -26.27 -27.28
CA ARG A 301 103.93 -26.19 -26.94
C ARG A 301 104.44 -27.49 -26.29
N LYS A 302 103.66 -28.11 -25.40
CA LYS A 302 104.03 -29.39 -24.76
C LYS A 302 103.97 -30.57 -25.73
N VAL A 303 103.05 -30.56 -26.69
CA VAL A 303 102.97 -31.55 -27.79
C VAL A 303 104.20 -31.39 -28.69
N HIS A 304 104.49 -30.19 -29.18
CA HIS A 304 105.69 -29.93 -29.98
C HIS A 304 107.01 -30.28 -29.28
N MET A 305 107.10 -30.15 -27.94
CA MET A 305 108.25 -30.63 -27.20
C MET A 305 108.32 -32.17 -27.16
N ARG A 306 107.19 -32.86 -26.91
CA ARG A 306 107.12 -34.33 -26.98
C ARG A 306 107.42 -34.85 -28.39
N ASP A 307 106.93 -34.20 -29.44
CA ASP A 307 107.20 -34.59 -30.83
C ASP A 307 108.70 -34.47 -31.15
N ARG A 308 109.39 -33.46 -30.60
CA ARG A 308 110.85 -33.33 -30.71
C ARG A 308 111.59 -34.43 -29.93
N GLU A 309 111.12 -34.80 -28.75
CA GLU A 309 111.67 -35.91 -27.95
C GLU A 309 111.45 -37.27 -28.64
N ILE A 310 110.27 -37.49 -29.23
CA ILE A 310 109.96 -38.67 -30.05
C ILE A 310 110.84 -38.70 -31.31
N ALA A 311 110.99 -37.57 -32.01
CA ALA A 311 111.86 -37.48 -33.19
C ALA A 311 113.35 -37.65 -32.86
N ALA A 312 113.79 -37.26 -31.66
CA ALA A 312 115.15 -37.53 -31.18
C ALA A 312 115.36 -39.01 -30.86
N THR A 313 114.44 -39.62 -30.09
CA THR A 313 114.54 -41.06 -29.78
C THR A 313 114.39 -41.95 -31.03
N ALA A 314 113.60 -41.55 -32.02
CA ALA A 314 113.54 -42.22 -33.32
C ALA A 314 114.90 -42.18 -34.05
N LYS A 315 115.58 -41.03 -34.08
CA LYS A 315 116.92 -40.91 -34.67
C LYS A 315 117.98 -41.73 -33.92
N ASP A 316 117.91 -41.77 -32.59
CA ASP A 316 118.81 -42.61 -31.78
C ASP A 316 118.60 -44.11 -32.07
N LEU A 317 117.34 -44.53 -32.30
CA LEU A 317 117.01 -45.90 -32.71
C LEU A 317 117.50 -46.19 -34.14
N GLU A 318 117.37 -45.25 -35.08
CA GLU A 318 117.93 -45.36 -36.43
C GLU A 318 119.47 -45.49 -36.42
N MET A 319 120.18 -44.70 -35.62
CA MET A 319 121.64 -44.82 -35.48
C MET A 319 122.04 -46.18 -34.90
N ARG A 320 121.37 -46.66 -33.85
CA ARG A 320 121.61 -48.00 -33.29
C ARG A 320 121.33 -49.12 -34.30
N HIS A 321 120.31 -48.96 -35.15
CA HIS A 321 120.04 -49.90 -36.23
C HIS A 321 121.21 -49.95 -37.24
N LEU A 322 121.73 -48.79 -37.66
CA LEU A 322 122.89 -48.71 -38.55
C LEU A 322 124.18 -49.26 -37.92
N GLU A 323 124.40 -49.04 -36.62
CA GLU A 323 125.49 -49.65 -35.86
C GLU A 323 125.39 -51.18 -35.89
N LEU A 324 124.22 -51.74 -35.59
CA LEU A 324 123.96 -53.19 -35.62
C LEU A 324 124.13 -53.78 -37.03
N GLU A 325 123.68 -53.09 -38.08
CA GLU A 325 123.95 -53.50 -39.47
C GLU A 325 125.45 -53.54 -39.79
N SER A 326 126.22 -52.56 -39.31
CA SER A 326 127.67 -52.52 -39.53
C SER A 326 128.38 -53.70 -38.85
N GLN A 327 127.96 -54.05 -37.61
CA GLN A 327 128.47 -55.20 -36.87
C GLN A 327 128.12 -56.51 -37.60
N LYS A 328 126.88 -56.66 -38.06
CA LYS A 328 126.43 -57.83 -38.83
C LYS A 328 127.31 -58.09 -40.07
N ARG A 329 127.56 -57.05 -40.87
CA ARG A 329 128.44 -57.15 -42.07
C ARG A 329 129.90 -57.51 -41.71
N LEU A 330 130.37 -57.10 -40.53
CA LEU A 330 131.70 -57.45 -40.04
C LEU A 330 131.79 -58.95 -39.65
N TYR A 331 130.77 -59.48 -38.97
CA TYR A 331 130.67 -60.90 -38.63
C TYR A 331 130.58 -61.80 -39.86
N GLU A 332 129.76 -61.43 -40.85
CA GLU A 332 129.63 -62.18 -42.12
C GLU A 332 130.97 -62.30 -42.86
N LYS A 333 131.77 -61.21 -42.88
CA LYS A 333 133.11 -61.19 -43.50
C LYS A 333 134.14 -62.07 -42.77
N ASN A 334 134.03 -62.18 -41.44
CA ASN A 334 134.94 -63.01 -40.65
C ASN A 334 134.60 -64.50 -40.76
N LEU A 335 133.31 -64.85 -40.88
CA LEU A 335 132.88 -66.24 -41.04
C LEU A 335 133.40 -66.87 -42.35
N ALA A 336 133.35 -66.12 -43.46
CA ALA A 336 133.85 -66.58 -44.75
C ALA A 336 135.37 -66.89 -44.74
N ARG A 337 136.18 -66.05 -44.08
CA ARG A 337 137.64 -66.27 -43.95
C ARG A 337 137.99 -67.49 -43.12
N ASN A 338 137.21 -67.81 -42.10
CA ASN A 338 137.48 -68.96 -41.24
C ASN A 338 137.14 -70.30 -41.92
N GLN A 339 136.23 -70.33 -42.90
CA GLN A 339 135.88 -71.55 -43.63
C GLN A 339 136.99 -72.02 -44.60
N GLU A 340 137.76 -71.10 -45.18
CA GLU A 340 138.89 -71.45 -46.07
C GLU A 340 140.13 -71.95 -45.32
N ALA A 341 140.33 -71.55 -44.05
CA ALA A 341 141.45 -71.99 -43.23
C ALA A 341 141.32 -73.45 -42.76
N VAL A 342 140.12 -73.86 -42.34
CA VAL A 342 139.85 -75.18 -41.73
C VAL A 342 140.09 -76.35 -42.70
N ALA A 343 139.95 -76.14 -44.01
CA ALA A 343 140.15 -77.17 -45.03
C ALA A 343 141.63 -77.63 -45.18
N LYS A 344 142.59 -76.91 -44.57
CA LYS A 344 144.03 -77.20 -44.69
C LYS A 344 144.64 -77.80 -43.42
N GLU A 345 144.01 -77.62 -42.27
CA GLU A 345 144.51 -78.01 -40.94
C GLU A 345 144.11 -79.44 -40.54
N MET A 346 143.00 -79.96 -41.07
CA MET A 346 142.48 -81.33 -40.81
C MET A 346 143.35 -82.51 -41.31
N ARG A 347 144.58 -82.27 -41.80
CA ARG A 347 145.51 -83.34 -42.23
C ARG A 347 146.68 -83.58 -41.30
N GLU A 348 146.92 -82.75 -40.27
CA GLU A 348 148.17 -82.81 -39.49
C GLU A 348 147.97 -83.18 -38.00
N ASP A 349 146.93 -82.72 -37.30
CA ASP A 349 146.81 -82.89 -35.84
C ASP A 349 145.95 -84.08 -35.35
N ALA A 350 146.16 -85.26 -35.93
CA ALA A 350 145.53 -86.51 -35.44
C ALA A 350 146.24 -87.16 -34.22
N ASP A 351 147.46 -86.72 -33.86
CA ASP A 351 148.37 -87.50 -32.98
C ASP A 351 148.63 -86.92 -31.57
N ALA A 352 148.15 -85.71 -31.23
CA ALA A 352 148.43 -85.04 -29.96
C ALA A 352 147.51 -85.43 -28.78
N TYR A 353 147.38 -86.73 -28.52
CA TYR A 353 146.85 -87.30 -27.27
C TYR A 353 147.64 -86.71 -26.05
N ARG A 354 147.03 -86.71 -24.85
CA ARG A 354 147.66 -87.30 -23.61
C ARG A 354 148.15 -86.39 -22.48
N ARG A 355 147.71 -85.15 -22.33
CA ARG A 355 147.87 -84.39 -21.06
C ARG A 355 146.56 -83.69 -20.71
N LYS A 356 145.64 -84.38 -20.02
CA LYS A 356 145.56 -84.52 -18.54
C LYS A 356 145.33 -83.15 -17.85
N VAL A 357 144.18 -82.92 -17.21
CA VAL A 357 143.71 -83.56 -15.95
C VAL A 357 144.61 -83.14 -14.79
N ASP A 358 144.19 -82.13 -14.04
CA ASP A 358 143.65 -82.27 -12.66
C ASP A 358 143.06 -80.90 -12.21
N LEU A 359 141.76 -80.83 -11.90
CA LEU A 359 141.14 -80.82 -10.55
C LEU A 359 141.02 -79.39 -9.95
N GLU A 360 139.79 -78.88 -9.76
CA GLU A 360 139.06 -78.82 -8.47
C GLU A 360 139.07 -77.36 -7.94
N GLU A 361 138.13 -76.84 -7.13
CA GLU A 361 137.00 -77.45 -6.42
C GLU A 361 135.96 -76.41 -5.93
N ASN A 362 134.88 -76.91 -5.31
CA ASN A 362 134.00 -76.28 -4.30
C ASN A 362 133.17 -75.05 -4.73
N MET A 363 131.85 -75.16 -4.95
CA MET A 363 130.77 -75.58 -4.03
C MET A 363 130.63 -74.74 -2.75
N PHE A 364 129.34 -74.51 -2.41
CA PHE A 364 128.74 -74.61 -1.06
C PHE A 364 128.16 -73.31 -0.42
N HIS A 365 126.88 -73.00 -0.73
CA HIS A 365 125.79 -72.60 0.22
C HIS A 365 124.49 -72.27 -0.57
N ARG A 366 123.53 -73.22 -0.67
CA ARG A 366 122.22 -73.31 0.03
C ARG A 366 121.16 -72.27 -0.41
N LEU A 367 120.04 -72.65 -1.07
CA LEU A 367 118.81 -73.34 -0.56
C LEU A 367 117.99 -72.46 0.42
N ILE A 368 116.67 -72.22 0.26
CA ILE A 368 115.67 -72.57 -0.80
C ILE A 368 114.43 -71.62 -0.68
N GLY A 369 113.48 -71.60 -1.64
CA GLY A 369 112.16 -70.95 -1.42
C GLY A 369 111.15 -70.94 -2.59
N THR A 370 110.03 -71.66 -2.45
CA THR A 370 108.87 -71.64 -3.37
C THR A 370 107.54 -71.52 -2.61
N ASP A 371 106.60 -70.74 -3.16
CA ASP A 371 105.20 -71.10 -3.50
C ASP A 371 104.11 -70.09 -3.10
N GLN A 372 102.93 -70.16 -3.76
CA GLN A 372 101.99 -69.05 -3.98
C GLN A 372 100.56 -69.26 -3.43
N THR A 373 100.00 -68.17 -2.88
CA THR A 373 98.58 -67.72 -2.95
C THR A 373 97.40 -68.71 -2.92
N GLN A 374 96.65 -68.75 -1.81
CA GLN A 374 95.17 -68.87 -1.81
C GLN A 374 94.54 -68.19 -0.56
N ASN A 375 94.21 -66.88 -0.64
CA ASN A 375 93.34 -66.24 0.39
C ASN A 375 92.60 -64.96 -0.03
N GLU A 376 93.00 -64.27 -1.11
CA GLU A 376 92.47 -62.92 -1.43
C GLU A 376 91.10 -62.89 -2.13
N LYS A 377 90.59 -64.04 -2.62
CA LYS A 377 89.29 -64.10 -3.33
C LYS A 377 88.09 -64.27 -2.39
N THR A 378 88.31 -64.76 -1.18
CA THR A 378 87.24 -65.07 -0.20
C THR A 378 86.77 -63.85 0.58
N GLN A 379 87.66 -62.87 0.87
CA GLN A 379 87.29 -61.64 1.59
C GLN A 379 86.38 -60.72 0.76
N LYS A 380 86.71 -60.45 -0.51
CA LYS A 380 85.95 -59.50 -1.35
C LYS A 380 84.49 -59.90 -1.58
N LEU A 381 84.19 -61.20 -1.61
CA LEU A 381 82.81 -61.70 -1.77
C LEU A 381 81.98 -61.51 -0.48
N ILE A 382 82.62 -61.45 0.70
CA ILE A 382 81.93 -61.27 1.98
C ILE A 382 81.63 -59.77 2.21
N GLU A 383 82.59 -58.89 1.90
CA GLU A 383 82.42 -57.43 2.02
C GLU A 383 81.30 -56.89 1.12
N GLU A 384 81.22 -57.33 -0.15
CA GLU A 384 80.13 -56.92 -1.04
C GLU A 384 78.74 -57.37 -0.59
N ASN A 385 78.63 -58.54 0.05
CA ASN A 385 77.36 -59.05 0.55
C ASN A 385 76.96 -58.36 1.87
N LEU A 386 77.93 -57.99 2.71
CA LEU A 386 77.70 -57.18 3.90
C LEU A 386 77.19 -55.78 3.52
N ALA A 387 77.87 -55.08 2.60
CA ALA A 387 77.46 -53.75 2.14
C ALA A 387 76.06 -53.73 1.49
N LYS A 388 75.70 -54.78 0.73
CA LYS A 388 74.35 -54.93 0.15
C LYS A 388 73.28 -55.17 1.22
N ALA A 389 73.61 -55.88 2.30
CA ALA A 389 72.71 -56.08 3.45
C ALA A 389 72.53 -54.78 4.26
N GLU A 390 73.60 -54.05 4.55
CA GLU A 390 73.57 -52.77 5.28
C GLU A 390 72.78 -51.70 4.51
N GLN A 391 72.98 -51.60 3.19
CA GLN A 391 72.19 -50.71 2.32
C GLN A 391 70.70 -51.09 2.31
N ALA A 392 70.36 -52.37 2.43
CA ALA A 392 68.97 -52.83 2.53
C ALA A 392 68.36 -52.47 3.90
N CYS A 393 69.08 -52.69 5.01
CA CYS A 393 68.65 -52.31 6.36
C CYS A 393 68.39 -50.80 6.47
N LEU A 394 69.31 -49.96 6.00
CA LEU A 394 69.13 -48.50 6.00
C LEU A 394 67.91 -48.08 5.17
N ASN A 395 67.68 -48.70 4.02
CA ASN A 395 66.49 -48.44 3.20
C ASN A 395 65.18 -48.91 3.86
N THR A 396 65.19 -50.00 4.64
CA THR A 396 64.03 -50.40 5.44
C THR A 396 63.79 -49.46 6.62
N ASP A 397 64.84 -49.00 7.29
CA ASP A 397 64.73 -48.07 8.43
C ASP A 397 64.18 -46.71 8.01
N TRP A 398 64.65 -46.16 6.88
CA TRP A 398 64.07 -44.94 6.30
C TRP A 398 62.58 -45.09 5.96
N ARG A 399 62.16 -46.26 5.46
CA ARG A 399 60.74 -46.56 5.19
C ARG A 399 59.93 -46.69 6.48
N ILE A 400 60.49 -47.32 7.52
CA ILE A 400 59.86 -47.43 8.84
C ILE A 400 59.70 -46.05 9.47
N GLN A 401 60.72 -45.18 9.43
CA GLN A 401 60.64 -43.81 9.92
C GLN A 401 59.61 -42.97 9.16
N ALA A 402 59.57 -43.08 7.82
CA ALA A 402 58.58 -42.39 7.00
C ALA A 402 57.14 -42.83 7.36
N LEU A 403 56.90 -44.14 7.52
CA LEU A 403 55.61 -44.69 7.94
C LEU A 403 55.23 -44.29 9.37
N HIS A 404 56.18 -44.22 10.31
CA HIS A 404 55.94 -43.70 11.65
C HIS A 404 55.54 -42.22 11.62
N LYS A 405 56.28 -41.39 10.86
CA LYS A 405 55.96 -39.96 10.71
C LYS A 405 54.59 -39.73 10.05
N GLN A 406 54.23 -40.57 9.07
CA GLN A 406 52.89 -40.56 8.48
C GLN A 406 51.82 -40.92 9.52
N ARG A 407 52.00 -42.01 10.27
CA ARG A 407 51.04 -42.41 11.33
C ARG A 407 50.84 -41.31 12.37
N CYS A 408 51.90 -40.64 12.83
CA CYS A 408 51.77 -39.52 13.76
C CYS A 408 50.97 -38.35 13.18
N ASN A 409 51.20 -37.98 11.91
CA ASN A 409 50.45 -36.93 11.24
C ASN A 409 48.96 -37.29 11.07
N ASP A 410 48.65 -38.54 10.73
CA ASP A 410 47.27 -39.00 10.55
C ASP A 410 46.53 -39.14 11.89
N LEU A 411 47.25 -39.47 12.98
CA LEU A 411 46.72 -39.48 14.35
C LEU A 411 46.36 -38.06 14.80
N HIS A 412 47.24 -37.08 14.58
CA HIS A 412 46.98 -35.67 14.88
C HIS A 412 45.83 -35.08 14.04
N ARG A 413 45.72 -35.47 12.75
CA ARG A 413 44.55 -35.12 11.92
C ARG A 413 43.25 -35.67 12.48
N ASN A 414 43.25 -36.91 12.98
CA ASN A 414 42.08 -37.54 13.59
C ASN A 414 41.67 -36.82 14.89
N GLU A 415 42.63 -36.45 15.74
CA GLU A 415 42.39 -35.62 16.93
C GLU A 415 41.70 -34.29 16.56
N CYS A 416 42.25 -33.55 15.60
CA CYS A 416 41.65 -32.31 15.08
C CYS A 416 40.22 -32.51 14.53
N TYR A 417 39.95 -33.61 13.81
CA TYR A 417 38.60 -33.93 13.34
C TYR A 417 37.64 -34.28 14.50
N GLN A 418 38.10 -34.97 15.54
CA GLN A 418 37.30 -35.27 16.72
C GLN A 418 36.99 -34.02 17.55
N GLU A 419 37.94 -33.09 17.67
CA GLU A 419 37.68 -31.79 18.31
C GLU A 419 36.69 -30.95 17.51
N MET A 420 36.84 -30.89 16.19
CA MET A 420 35.89 -30.20 15.31
C MET A 420 34.48 -30.82 15.42
N ALA A 421 34.36 -32.15 15.46
CA ALA A 421 33.08 -32.84 15.67
C ALA A 421 32.46 -32.52 17.04
N LYS A 422 33.26 -32.49 18.12
CA LYS A 422 32.81 -32.09 19.47
C LYS A 422 32.34 -30.63 19.49
N LEU A 423 33.02 -29.71 18.79
CA LEU A 423 32.62 -28.31 18.68
C LEU A 423 31.32 -28.15 17.87
N LEU A 424 31.21 -28.81 16.72
CA LEU A 424 29.98 -28.81 15.90
C LEU A 424 28.77 -29.34 16.67
N TRP A 425 28.93 -30.42 17.44
CA TRP A 425 27.87 -30.97 18.27
C TRP A 425 27.47 -30.03 19.42
N LYS A 426 28.44 -29.38 20.08
CA LYS A 426 28.17 -28.32 21.07
C LYS A 426 27.46 -27.12 20.45
N ASN A 427 27.82 -26.73 19.21
CA ASN A 427 27.18 -25.60 18.53
C ASN A 427 25.72 -25.92 18.18
N ARG A 428 25.45 -27.08 17.58
CA ARG A 428 24.08 -27.56 17.28
C ARG A 428 23.21 -27.62 18.53
N ARG A 429 23.76 -28.04 19.68
CA ARG A 429 23.03 -28.03 20.95
C ARG A 429 22.67 -26.60 21.37
N LYS A 430 23.60 -25.65 21.29
CA LYS A 430 23.34 -24.24 21.60
C LYS A 430 22.36 -23.59 20.62
N GLU A 431 22.40 -23.95 19.34
CA GLU A 431 21.43 -23.52 18.33
C GLU A 431 20.01 -23.99 18.72
N ILE A 432 19.85 -25.24 19.18
CA ILE A 432 18.57 -25.76 19.69
C ILE A 432 18.15 -25.02 20.97
N GLU A 433 19.05 -24.86 21.96
CA GLU A 433 18.77 -24.12 23.21
C GLU A 433 18.32 -22.66 22.94
N VAL A 434 18.88 -22.00 21.92
CA VAL A 434 18.47 -20.66 21.48
C VAL A 434 17.12 -20.68 20.77
N LEU A 435 16.84 -21.68 19.92
CA LEU A 435 15.54 -21.83 19.27
C LEU A 435 14.42 -22.11 20.28
N ASP A 436 14.65 -23.00 21.24
CA ASP A 436 13.70 -23.29 22.32
C ASP A 436 13.42 -22.04 23.17
N ALA A 437 14.47 -21.30 23.56
CA ALA A 437 14.31 -20.03 24.28
C ALA A 437 13.58 -18.96 23.44
N MET A 438 13.75 -18.94 22.12
CA MET A 438 13.05 -18.03 21.21
C MET A 438 11.57 -18.40 21.09
N MET A 439 11.24 -19.70 20.97
CA MET A 439 9.84 -20.17 20.99
C MET A 439 9.15 -19.88 22.32
N GLU A 440 9.83 -20.05 23.46
CA GLU A 440 9.29 -19.65 24.77
C GLU A 440 9.05 -18.14 24.87
N ALA A 441 9.95 -17.32 24.35
CA ALA A 441 9.81 -15.87 24.35
C ALA A 441 8.66 -15.42 23.42
N GLU A 442 8.49 -16.07 22.28
CA GLU A 442 7.36 -15.85 21.37
C GLU A 442 6.03 -16.25 22.03
N ALA A 443 5.94 -17.42 22.67
CA ALA A 443 4.75 -17.87 23.38
C ALA A 443 4.32 -16.87 24.48
N LYS A 444 5.28 -16.43 25.31
CA LYS A 444 5.03 -15.40 26.34
C LYS A 444 4.56 -14.06 25.75
N LYS A 445 5.02 -13.71 24.54
CA LYS A 445 4.55 -12.50 23.83
C LYS A 445 3.16 -12.64 23.24
N TRP A 446 2.75 -13.84 22.83
CA TRP A 446 1.36 -14.12 22.46
C TRP A 446 0.43 -14.10 23.68
N GLU A 447 0.84 -14.67 24.82
CA GLU A 447 0.08 -14.58 26.08
C GLU A 447 -0.08 -13.12 26.55
N GLU A 448 1.01 -12.32 26.57
CA GLU A 448 0.94 -10.88 26.84
C GLU A 448 0.01 -10.11 25.89
N ALA A 449 -0.08 -10.54 24.63
CA ALA A 449 -0.95 -9.93 23.64
C ALA A 449 -2.41 -10.28 23.91
N GLU A 450 -2.73 -11.55 24.18
CA GLU A 450 -4.08 -12.00 24.51
C GLU A 450 -4.60 -11.34 25.80
N GLU A 451 -3.75 -11.18 26.82
CA GLU A 451 -4.11 -10.49 28.07
C GLU A 451 -4.42 -8.99 27.83
N LYS A 452 -3.60 -8.30 27.03
CA LYS A 452 -3.86 -6.90 26.63
C LYS A 452 -5.14 -6.78 25.79
N ASP A 453 -5.40 -7.74 24.92
CA ASP A 453 -6.60 -7.78 24.09
C ASP A 453 -7.86 -8.05 24.94
N PHE A 454 -7.74 -8.84 26.01
CA PHE A 454 -8.79 -9.03 27.01
C PHE A 454 -9.03 -7.77 27.84
N HIS A 455 -7.98 -7.06 28.26
CA HIS A 455 -8.08 -5.77 28.96
C HIS A 455 -8.74 -4.70 28.08
N LEU A 456 -8.36 -4.60 26.81
CA LEU A 456 -9.00 -3.69 25.85
C LEU A 456 -10.49 -4.02 25.65
N LYS A 457 -10.86 -5.31 25.68
CA LYS A 457 -12.27 -5.77 25.59
C LYS A 457 -13.05 -5.49 26.88
N SER A 458 -12.43 -5.52 28.07
CA SER A 458 -13.09 -5.15 29.32
C SER A 458 -13.26 -3.63 29.45
N GLU A 459 -12.24 -2.84 29.09
CA GLU A 459 -12.34 -1.37 29.04
C GLU A 459 -13.39 -0.90 28.04
N LYS A 460 -13.46 -1.48 26.83
CA LYS A 460 -14.52 -1.16 25.86
C LYS A 460 -15.92 -1.47 26.39
N LYS A 461 -16.09 -2.54 27.19
CA LYS A 461 -17.36 -2.84 27.86
C LYS A 461 -17.67 -1.82 28.96
N ALA A 462 -16.68 -1.42 29.77
CA ALA A 462 -16.85 -0.41 30.81
C ALA A 462 -17.21 0.97 30.21
N ALA A 463 -16.53 1.37 29.13
CA ALA A 463 -16.86 2.59 28.38
C ALA A 463 -18.28 2.53 27.80
N ALA A 464 -18.67 1.42 27.18
CA ALA A 464 -20.03 1.24 26.65
C ALA A 464 -21.11 1.25 27.76
N LEU A 465 -20.82 0.74 28.95
CA LEU A 465 -21.72 0.82 30.11
C LEU A 465 -21.82 2.27 30.63
N SER A 466 -20.70 3.00 30.67
CA SER A 466 -20.69 4.43 31.03
C SER A 466 -21.49 5.27 30.03
N ASP A 467 -21.31 5.03 28.73
CA ASP A 467 -22.08 5.68 27.66
C ASP A 467 -23.56 5.31 27.68
N ALA A 468 -23.91 4.05 27.96
CA ALA A 468 -25.30 3.65 28.16
C ALA A 468 -25.93 4.35 29.37
N SER A 469 -25.19 4.46 30.48
CA SER A 469 -25.63 5.14 31.70
C SER A 469 -25.80 6.66 31.47
N ARG A 470 -24.89 7.27 30.71
CA ARG A 470 -24.93 8.68 30.30
C ARG A 470 -26.09 8.94 29.34
N LYS A 471 -26.34 8.07 28.37
CA LYS A 471 -27.51 8.15 27.47
C LYS A 471 -28.82 8.03 28.26
N TRP A 472 -28.92 7.03 29.13
CA TRP A 472 -30.10 6.85 29.98
C TRP A 472 -30.35 8.05 30.89
N PHE A 473 -29.31 8.64 31.48
CA PHE A 473 -29.42 9.87 32.27
C PHE A 473 -29.94 11.05 31.45
N LEU A 474 -29.40 11.26 30.24
CA LEU A 474 -29.85 12.32 29.33
C LEU A 474 -31.30 12.10 28.86
N GLU A 475 -31.65 10.86 28.52
CA GLU A 475 -33.01 10.48 28.12
C GLU A 475 -34.00 10.63 29.28
N LYS A 476 -33.57 10.35 30.51
CA LYS A 476 -34.36 10.65 31.72
C LYS A 476 -34.53 12.15 31.92
N GLU A 477 -33.48 12.97 31.87
CA GLU A 477 -33.59 14.43 31.97
C GLU A 477 -34.49 15.03 30.88
N ILE A 478 -34.44 14.51 29.64
CA ILE A 478 -35.33 14.90 28.55
C ILE A 478 -36.79 14.54 28.88
N ASN A 479 -37.03 13.34 29.43
CA ASN A 479 -38.37 12.91 29.84
C ASN A 479 -38.89 13.68 31.05
N ASP A 480 -38.08 13.89 32.10
CA ASP A 480 -38.42 14.69 33.27
C ASP A 480 -38.71 16.16 32.86
N ALA A 481 -37.95 16.73 31.91
CA ALA A 481 -38.22 18.04 31.34
C ALA A 481 -39.50 18.07 30.47
N ALA A 482 -39.78 17.01 29.72
CA ALA A 482 -41.02 16.87 28.96
C ALA A 482 -42.25 16.69 29.88
N GLU A 483 -42.11 15.94 30.97
CA GLU A 483 -43.13 15.83 32.02
C GLU A 483 -43.33 17.16 32.73
N HIS A 484 -42.27 17.92 33.05
CA HIS A 484 -42.40 19.28 33.58
C HIS A 484 -43.12 20.23 32.61
N ALA A 485 -42.83 20.15 31.30
CA ALA A 485 -43.54 20.91 30.27
C ALA A 485 -45.02 20.50 30.17
N GLN A 486 -45.33 19.19 30.23
CA GLN A 486 -46.70 18.70 30.29
C GLN A 486 -47.42 19.09 31.58
N HIS A 487 -46.72 19.13 32.72
CA HIS A 487 -47.29 19.51 34.02
C HIS A 487 -47.56 21.02 34.14
N LEU A 488 -46.86 21.84 33.34
CA LEU A 488 -47.20 23.25 33.09
C LEU A 488 -48.44 23.39 32.19
N CYS A 489 -48.56 22.57 31.15
CA CYS A 489 -49.73 22.55 30.26
C CYS A 489 -50.98 21.87 30.86
N GLY A 490 -50.82 20.99 31.86
CA GLY A 490 -51.88 20.19 32.47
C GLY A 490 -52.82 20.94 33.42
N ARG A 491 -52.67 22.26 33.60
CA ARG A 491 -53.56 23.09 34.44
C ARG A 491 -54.90 23.44 33.75
N VAL A 492 -55.19 22.89 32.57
CA VAL A 492 -56.52 22.94 31.93
C VAL A 492 -56.86 21.57 31.34
N MET A 493 -57.96 20.96 31.80
CA MET A 493 -58.57 19.74 31.25
C MET A 493 -60.04 20.06 30.90
N PRO A 494 -60.60 19.48 29.81
CA PRO A 494 -61.28 18.18 29.87
C PRO A 494 -61.06 17.31 28.60
N LYS A 495 -61.51 16.05 28.41
CA LYS A 495 -62.00 14.89 29.18
C LYS A 495 -62.78 13.99 28.17
N GLY A 496 -62.40 12.72 27.97
CA GLY A 496 -63.13 11.73 27.11
C GLY A 496 -62.16 10.72 26.45
N GLN A 497 -62.09 9.45 26.91
CA GLN A 497 -62.81 8.25 26.41
C GLN A 497 -62.35 7.75 25.01
N ASN A 498 -62.10 6.45 24.73
CA ASN A 498 -61.85 5.24 25.53
C ASN A 498 -61.29 4.09 24.63
N GLU A 499 -61.06 2.88 25.18
CA GLU A 499 -60.66 1.59 24.51
C GLU A 499 -59.14 1.40 24.24
N GLN A 500 -58.40 0.64 25.07
CA GLN A 500 -58.19 -0.84 25.10
C GLN A 500 -57.38 -1.37 23.89
N VAL A 501 -56.28 -2.13 24.06
CA VAL A 501 -56.24 -3.53 24.56
C VAL A 501 -55.01 -3.87 25.44
N ALA A 502 -55.31 -4.58 26.54
CA ALA A 502 -54.54 -5.52 27.39
C ALA A 502 -52.98 -5.54 27.44
N LEU A 503 -52.48 -5.38 28.68
CA LEU A 503 -51.24 -5.98 29.20
C LEU A 503 -51.49 -7.41 29.74
N SER A 504 -50.44 -8.25 29.82
CA SER A 504 -50.39 -9.37 30.77
C SER A 504 -48.96 -9.71 31.22
N CYS A 505 -48.83 -10.31 32.41
CA CYS A 505 -47.59 -10.31 33.20
C CYS A 505 -46.74 -11.60 33.07
N LEU A 506 -45.47 -11.45 33.47
CA LEU A 506 -44.53 -12.47 33.99
C LEU A 506 -45.12 -13.31 35.16
N PRO A 507 -44.48 -14.41 35.66
CA PRO A 507 -43.46 -15.34 35.09
C PRO A 507 -43.71 -16.86 35.45
N ARG A 508 -42.65 -17.69 35.30
CA ARG A 508 -42.27 -18.93 36.07
C ARG A 508 -42.56 -20.37 35.55
N THR A 509 -41.46 -21.04 35.15
CA THR A 509 -40.95 -22.37 35.57
C THR A 509 -41.82 -23.65 35.69
N SER A 510 -41.45 -24.68 34.90
CA SER A 510 -41.21 -26.09 35.29
C SER A 510 -40.51 -26.80 34.10
N GLN A 511 -39.35 -27.47 34.20
CA GLN A 511 -38.93 -28.69 34.93
C GLN A 511 -39.54 -30.03 34.44
N SER A 512 -38.75 -30.76 33.63
CA SER A 512 -38.48 -32.22 33.71
C SER A 512 -37.36 -32.53 32.68
N ASN A 513 -36.13 -32.96 33.02
CA ASN A 513 -35.66 -34.17 33.72
C ASN A 513 -36.13 -35.47 33.00
N ASP A 514 -35.28 -36.51 32.79
CA ASP A 514 -34.00 -36.82 33.47
C ASP A 514 -33.14 -37.90 32.76
N ILE A 515 -31.93 -38.18 33.31
CA ILE A 515 -31.13 -39.44 33.19
C ILE A 515 -30.42 -39.73 31.84
N SER A 516 -29.12 -40.10 31.75
CA SER A 516 -28.01 -40.19 32.72
C SER A 516 -26.63 -40.39 32.03
N SER A 517 -25.58 -40.60 32.85
CA SER A 517 -24.28 -41.25 32.51
C SER A 517 -23.13 -40.41 31.93
N VAL A 518 -22.35 -39.82 32.86
CA VAL A 518 -20.90 -40.07 33.07
C VAL A 518 -19.96 -40.14 31.85
N GLU A 519 -19.01 -39.20 31.84
CA GLU A 519 -17.61 -39.27 31.33
C GLU A 519 -17.33 -39.93 29.97
N SER A 520 -16.94 -39.13 28.97
CA SER A 520 -15.59 -39.15 28.35
C SER A 520 -15.52 -38.33 27.05
N LEU A 521 -14.29 -38.00 26.63
CA LEU A 521 -13.90 -37.49 25.29
C LEU A 521 -14.22 -36.02 24.94
N THR A 522 -13.45 -35.13 25.56
CA THR A 522 -12.87 -33.97 24.85
C THR A 522 -11.90 -34.42 23.74
N GLN A 523 -12.43 -34.96 22.65
CA GLN A 523 -11.74 -35.18 21.37
C GLN A 523 -12.81 -35.39 20.28
N ILE A 524 -12.58 -34.88 19.06
CA ILE A 524 -13.49 -34.80 17.89
C ILE A 524 -14.16 -33.42 17.71
N SER A 525 -13.39 -32.45 17.20
CA SER A 525 -13.91 -31.33 16.40
C SER A 525 -12.84 -30.69 15.50
N LEU A 526 -11.58 -30.65 15.96
CA LEU A 526 -10.45 -30.12 15.18
C LEU A 526 -10.02 -31.00 13.99
N ASN A 527 -10.24 -32.31 14.04
CA ASN A 527 -9.73 -33.24 13.03
C ASN A 527 -10.46 -33.14 11.67
N GLN A 528 -11.76 -32.83 11.63
CA GLN A 528 -12.50 -32.70 10.37
C GLN A 528 -12.08 -31.48 9.54
N ARG A 529 -11.64 -30.39 10.19
CA ARG A 529 -11.17 -29.19 9.47
C ARG A 529 -9.76 -29.39 8.91
N ARG A 530 -8.88 -30.14 9.61
CA ARG A 530 -7.52 -30.45 9.13
C ARG A 530 -7.52 -31.36 7.91
N THR A 531 -8.30 -32.45 7.94
CA THR A 531 -8.35 -33.42 6.84
C THR A 531 -8.84 -32.81 5.52
N HIS A 532 -9.71 -31.79 5.55
CA HIS A 532 -10.17 -31.07 4.37
C HIS A 532 -9.06 -30.23 3.71
N TRP A 533 -8.20 -29.58 4.50
CA TRP A 533 -7.04 -28.86 3.96
C TRP A 533 -5.99 -29.85 3.43
N ASP A 534 -5.73 -30.94 4.13
CA ASP A 534 -4.79 -31.98 3.69
C ASP A 534 -5.26 -32.68 2.40
N THR A 535 -6.57 -32.85 2.15
CA THR A 535 -7.07 -33.36 0.85
C THR A 535 -6.97 -32.31 -0.24
N MET A 536 -7.28 -31.04 0.04
CA MET A 536 -7.19 -29.97 -0.97
C MET A 536 -5.73 -29.66 -1.36
N GLU A 537 -4.78 -29.73 -0.43
CA GLU A 537 -3.35 -29.60 -0.72
C GLU A 537 -2.84 -30.78 -1.57
N ARG A 538 -3.22 -32.01 -1.23
CA ARG A 538 -2.88 -33.20 -2.03
C ARG A 538 -3.43 -33.10 -3.45
N ASP A 539 -4.69 -32.69 -3.62
CA ASP A 539 -5.32 -32.52 -4.93
C ASP A 539 -4.67 -31.38 -5.75
N LEU A 540 -4.19 -30.32 -5.09
CA LEU A 540 -3.39 -29.26 -5.74
C LEU A 540 -2.01 -29.78 -6.19
N MET A 541 -1.33 -30.55 -5.34
CA MET A 541 -0.03 -31.17 -5.65
C MET A 541 -0.13 -32.22 -6.76
N GLU A 542 -1.23 -32.98 -6.81
CA GLU A 542 -1.56 -33.92 -7.89
C GLU A 542 -1.73 -33.17 -9.23
N LYS A 543 -2.47 -32.04 -9.22
CA LYS A 543 -2.62 -31.17 -10.40
C LYS A 543 -1.29 -30.56 -10.85
N VAL A 544 -0.44 -30.13 -9.93
CA VAL A 544 0.91 -29.61 -10.26
C VAL A 544 1.82 -30.71 -10.83
N ARG A 545 1.77 -31.94 -10.30
CA ARG A 545 2.50 -33.09 -10.88
C ARG A 545 2.01 -33.40 -12.30
N ASN A 546 0.70 -33.48 -12.51
CA ASN A 546 0.11 -33.72 -13.82
C ASN A 546 0.46 -32.62 -14.83
N LEU A 547 0.48 -31.35 -14.40
CA LEU A 547 0.91 -30.22 -15.24
C LEU A 547 2.40 -30.36 -15.62
N ARG A 548 3.28 -30.65 -14.65
CA ARG A 548 4.71 -30.87 -14.91
C ARG A 548 4.96 -32.07 -15.83
N GLN A 549 4.20 -33.16 -15.67
CA GLN A 549 4.29 -34.34 -16.54
C GLN A 549 3.80 -34.01 -17.97
N ARG A 550 2.68 -33.29 -18.15
CA ARG A 550 2.21 -32.85 -19.48
C ARG A 550 3.24 -31.93 -20.16
N LEU A 551 3.81 -30.96 -19.45
CA LEU A 551 4.86 -30.09 -20.00
C LEU A 551 6.13 -30.87 -20.36
N THR A 552 6.53 -31.86 -19.54
CA THR A 552 7.69 -32.73 -19.82
C THR A 552 7.43 -33.66 -21.02
N ALA A 553 6.22 -34.20 -21.17
CA ALA A 553 5.82 -34.98 -22.35
C ALA A 553 5.76 -34.12 -23.62
N GLN A 554 5.24 -32.90 -23.50
CA GLN A 554 5.19 -31.93 -24.61
C GLN A 554 6.60 -31.47 -25.03
N ALA A 555 7.54 -31.34 -24.09
CA ALA A 555 8.95 -31.11 -24.38
C ALA A 555 9.60 -32.32 -25.07
N ARG A 556 9.35 -33.55 -24.59
CA ARG A 556 9.85 -34.78 -25.23
C ARG A 556 9.33 -34.96 -26.66
N ASN A 557 8.04 -34.69 -26.91
CA ASN A 557 7.48 -34.74 -28.26
C ASN A 557 8.05 -33.65 -29.19
N ARG A 558 8.48 -32.49 -28.66
CA ARG A 558 9.22 -31.49 -29.44
C ARG A 558 10.65 -31.91 -29.78
N CYS A 559 11.27 -32.77 -28.97
CA CYS A 559 12.60 -33.33 -29.21
C CYS A 559 12.59 -34.62 -30.06
N GLN A 560 11.42 -35.13 -30.44
CA GLN A 560 11.26 -36.31 -31.30
C GLN A 560 10.56 -35.94 -32.62
N THR A 561 11.27 -35.20 -33.48
CA THR A 561 10.97 -35.14 -34.92
C THR A 561 11.85 -36.16 -35.68
N PRO A 562 11.34 -36.80 -36.76
CA PRO A 562 12.10 -37.80 -37.50
C PRO A 562 13.24 -37.18 -38.33
N PRO A 563 14.24 -37.99 -38.77
CA PRO A 563 15.29 -37.50 -39.65
C PRO A 563 14.74 -37.09 -41.02
N VAL A 564 15.17 -35.93 -41.51
CA VAL A 564 14.86 -35.48 -42.87
C VAL A 564 15.63 -36.34 -43.87
N LEU A 565 14.90 -37.03 -44.74
CA LEU A 565 15.46 -37.67 -45.93
C LEU A 565 15.95 -36.60 -46.92
N ALA A 566 17.12 -36.82 -47.49
CA ALA A 566 17.69 -35.97 -48.52
C ALA A 566 17.06 -36.26 -49.89
N THR A 567 16.72 -35.19 -50.62
CA THR A 567 16.81 -35.01 -52.08
C THR A 567 16.62 -33.53 -52.37
#